data_AF-A0A9E0BLT8-F1
#
_entry.id   AF-A0A9E0BLT8-F1
#
_cell.length_a   1.000
_cell.length_b   1.000
_cell.length_c   1.000
_cell.angle_alpha   90.00
_cell.angle_beta   90.00
_cell.angle_gamma   90.00
#
_symmetry.space_group_name_H-M   'P 1'
#
loop_
_entity.id
_entity.type
_entity.pdbx_description
1 polymer ?
#
loop_
_entity_poly.entity_id
_entity_poly.type
_entity_poly.pdbx_seq_one_letter_code
_entity_poly.pdbx_strand_id
1 'polypeptide(L)'
;MKLTREAREKLAASIAARVADRSDSFTEIASLAGVHPSQVSRICRGHFKTASYNVVQICKVLGIPMEGLKASVQASPQQRKLEAAVVALWDQSPEDADRLVRVLKELRAFRGH
;
A
#
# COMPACT_ATOMS: atom_id res chain seq x y z
N MET A 1 6.18 -5.39 -4.65
CA MET A 1 5.98 -6.11 -5.92
C MET A 1 6.62 -5.35 -7.07
N LYS A 2 7.55 -5.92 -7.86
CA LYS A 2 8.00 -5.29 -9.12
C LYS A 2 6.86 -5.36 -10.13
N LEU A 3 6.53 -4.23 -10.76
CA LEU A 3 5.49 -4.20 -11.78
C LEU A 3 6.09 -4.58 -13.13
N THR A 4 5.32 -5.26 -13.97
CA THR A 4 5.68 -5.38 -15.39
C THR A 4 5.72 -3.97 -15.99
N ARG A 5 6.49 -3.80 -17.06
CA ARG A 5 6.62 -2.51 -17.73
C ARG A 5 5.24 -1.95 -18.13
N GLU A 6 4.41 -2.79 -18.74
CA GLU A 6 3.05 -2.46 -19.17
C GLU A 6 2.14 -2.09 -17.98
N ALA A 7 2.14 -2.89 -16.92
CA ALA A 7 1.32 -2.59 -15.73
C ALA A 7 1.77 -1.29 -15.04
N ARG A 8 3.08 -1.01 -15.05
CA ARG A 8 3.62 0.25 -14.52
C ARG A 8 3.20 1.45 -15.37
N GLU A 9 3.33 1.36 -16.70
CA GLU A 9 2.95 2.43 -17.62
C GLU A 9 1.45 2.72 -17.53
N LYS A 10 0.61 1.68 -17.49
CA LYS A 10 -0.84 1.81 -17.28
C LYS A 10 -1.16 2.46 -15.93
N LEU A 11 -0.50 2.03 -14.85
CA LEU A 11 -0.72 2.61 -13.53
C LEU A 11 -0.25 4.07 -13.44
N ALA A 12 0.90 4.39 -14.04
CA ALA A 12 1.40 5.76 -14.08
C ALA A 12 0.45 6.68 -14.87
N ALA A 13 -0.11 6.21 -15.99
CA ALA A 13 -1.11 6.95 -16.76
C ALA A 13 -2.40 7.17 -15.94
N SER A 14 -2.90 6.15 -15.25
CA SER A 14 -4.08 6.28 -14.37
C SER A 14 -3.85 7.27 -13.23
N ILE A 15 -2.65 7.25 -12.61
CA ILE A 15 -2.27 8.19 -11.57
C ILE A 15 -2.23 9.62 -12.14
N ALA A 16 -1.60 9.82 -13.29
CA ALA A 16 -1.52 11.14 -13.91
C ALA A 16 -2.90 11.71 -14.26
N ALA A 17 -3.79 10.88 -14.83
CA ALA A 17 -5.16 11.28 -15.14
C ALA A 17 -5.94 11.70 -13.87
N ARG A 18 -5.89 10.87 -12.81
CA ARG A 18 -6.59 11.19 -11.55
C ARG A 18 -6.01 12.40 -10.81
N VAL A 19 -4.73 12.69 -10.98
CA VAL A 19 -4.11 13.90 -10.46
C VAL A 19 -4.56 15.12 -11.26
N ALA A 20 -4.64 15.02 -12.59
CA ALA A 20 -5.09 16.12 -13.45
C ALA A 20 -6.57 16.48 -13.23
N ASP A 21 -7.41 15.49 -12.92
CA ASP A 21 -8.84 15.68 -12.64
C ASP A 21 -9.14 16.25 -11.25
N ARG A 22 -8.11 16.43 -10.40
CA ARG A 22 -8.26 16.93 -9.02
C ARG A 22 -7.61 18.30 -8.87
N SER A 23 -8.18 19.13 -7.99
CA SER A 23 -7.58 20.40 -7.57
C SER A 23 -6.57 20.25 -6.42
N ASP A 24 -6.43 19.05 -5.87
CA ASP A 24 -5.58 18.80 -4.70
C ASP A 24 -4.08 18.94 -5.06
N SER A 25 -3.35 19.64 -4.21
CA SER A 25 -1.89 19.70 -4.24
C SER A 25 -1.27 18.35 -3.85
N PHE A 26 -0.02 18.12 -4.27
CA PHE A 26 0.76 16.96 -3.80
C PHE A 26 0.94 16.93 -2.28
N THR A 27 0.86 18.07 -1.61
CA THR A 27 0.92 18.17 -0.14
C THR A 27 -0.37 17.63 0.50
N GLU A 28 -1.54 17.92 -0.07
CA GLU A 28 -2.81 17.37 0.41
C GLU A 28 -2.87 15.86 0.14
N ILE A 29 -2.44 15.40 -1.03
CA ILE A 29 -2.34 13.96 -1.33
C ILE A 29 -1.37 13.27 -0.35
N ALA A 30 -0.26 13.91 0.00
CA ALA A 30 0.69 13.40 1.00
C ALA A 30 0.06 13.24 2.38
N SER A 31 -0.68 14.24 2.84
CA SER A 31 -1.40 14.21 4.12
C SER A 31 -2.45 13.10 4.13
N LEU A 32 -3.29 13.03 3.10
CA LEU A 32 -4.34 12.02 2.98
C LEU A 32 -3.79 10.59 2.88
N ALA A 33 -2.67 10.41 2.19
CA ALA A 33 -2.04 9.10 2.00
C ALA A 33 -1.17 8.68 3.19
N GLY A 34 -0.84 9.59 4.12
CA GLY A 34 0.17 9.35 5.15
C GLY A 34 1.56 9.06 4.56
N VAL A 35 1.89 9.68 3.43
CA VAL A 35 3.13 9.45 2.66
C VAL A 35 3.90 10.76 2.56
N HIS A 36 5.23 10.71 2.72
CA HIS A 36 6.06 11.91 2.62
C HIS A 36 5.92 12.62 1.25
N PRO A 37 5.82 13.97 1.18
CA PRO A 37 5.61 14.70 -0.09
C PRO A 37 6.60 14.39 -1.21
N SER A 38 7.88 14.13 -0.85
CA SER A 38 8.90 13.75 -1.83
C SER A 38 8.63 12.40 -2.51
N GLN A 39 7.93 11.48 -1.82
CA GLN A 39 7.49 10.20 -2.37
C GLN A 39 6.26 10.38 -3.26
N VAL A 40 5.32 11.24 -2.84
CA VAL A 40 4.12 11.57 -3.65
C VAL A 40 4.51 12.19 -4.97
N SER A 41 5.32 13.25 -4.97
CA SER A 41 5.76 13.92 -6.21
C SER A 41 6.45 12.93 -7.16
N ARG A 42 7.30 12.05 -6.63
CA ARG A 42 7.98 11.01 -7.41
C ARG A 42 6.99 10.01 -8.02
N ILE A 43 6.01 9.54 -7.24
CA ILE A 43 5.03 8.54 -7.67
C ILE A 43 4.03 9.13 -8.68
N CYS A 44 3.53 10.35 -8.43
CA CYS A 44 2.64 11.06 -9.35
C CYS A 44 3.27 11.35 -10.71
N ARG A 45 4.60 11.45 -10.77
CA ARG A 45 5.38 11.54 -12.02
C ARG A 45 5.72 10.18 -12.66
N GLY A 46 5.20 9.08 -12.13
CA GLY A 46 5.44 7.73 -12.66
C GLY A 46 6.81 7.13 -12.29
N HIS A 47 7.57 7.77 -11.40
CA HIS A 47 8.91 7.29 -11.02
C HIS A 47 8.83 6.23 -9.90
N PHE A 48 8.31 5.06 -10.24
CA PHE A 48 8.32 3.89 -9.36
C PHE A 48 8.59 2.63 -10.17
N LYS A 49 9.20 1.63 -9.55
CA LYS A 49 9.45 0.31 -10.18
C LYS A 49 8.56 -0.78 -9.58
N THR A 50 7.97 -0.50 -8.43
CA THR A 50 7.24 -1.45 -7.62
C THR A 50 5.93 -0.84 -7.15
N ALA A 51 4.90 -1.69 -6.97
CA ALA A 51 3.76 -1.36 -6.13
C ALA A 51 4.22 -1.44 -4.67
N SER A 52 4.86 -0.36 -4.20
CA SER A 52 5.25 -0.19 -2.80
C SER A 52 4.05 0.22 -1.96
N TYR A 53 4.18 0.15 -0.64
CA TYR A 53 3.17 0.67 0.29
C TYR A 53 2.72 2.08 -0.09
N ASN A 54 3.67 2.98 -0.39
CA ASN A 54 3.37 4.36 -0.78
C ASN A 54 2.57 4.44 -2.09
N VAL A 55 2.90 3.63 -3.09
CA VAL A 55 2.15 3.58 -4.35
C VAL A 55 0.71 3.14 -4.10
N VAL A 56 0.52 2.12 -3.25
CA VAL A 56 -0.81 1.62 -2.89
C VAL A 56 -1.63 2.65 -2.12
N GLN A 57 -1.03 3.34 -1.13
CA GLN A 57 -1.74 4.38 -0.37
C GLN A 57 -2.15 5.56 -1.26
N ILE A 58 -1.26 6.00 -2.16
CA ILE A 58 -1.58 7.05 -3.12
C ILE A 58 -2.71 6.60 -4.07
N CYS A 59 -2.67 5.38 -4.59
CA CYS A 59 -3.74 4.85 -5.43
C CYS A 59 -5.09 4.79 -4.69
N LYS A 60 -5.08 4.44 -3.39
CA LYS A 60 -6.28 4.45 -2.55
C LYS A 60 -6.88 5.85 -2.41
N VAL A 61 -6.05 6.86 -2.14
CA VAL A 61 -6.49 8.27 -2.04
C VAL A 61 -7.02 8.77 -3.39
N LEU A 62 -6.38 8.38 -4.49
CA LEU A 62 -6.79 8.74 -5.84
C LEU A 62 -8.00 7.92 -6.36
N GLY A 63 -8.51 6.98 -5.57
CA GLY A 63 -9.65 6.13 -5.95
C GLY A 63 -9.34 5.24 -7.16
N ILE A 64 -8.08 4.80 -7.31
CA ILE A 64 -7.64 3.91 -8.37
C ILE A 64 -7.81 2.47 -7.86
N PRO A 65 -8.70 1.66 -8.48
CA PRO A 65 -8.91 0.28 -8.07
C PRO A 65 -7.63 -0.54 -8.30
N MET A 66 -7.13 -1.16 -7.22
CA MET A 66 -5.91 -1.97 -7.24
C MET A 66 -6.22 -3.46 -7.44
N GLU A 67 -7.50 -3.84 -7.55
CA GLU A 67 -7.98 -5.20 -7.69
C GLU A 67 -7.49 -5.85 -9.00
N GLY A 68 -7.33 -5.07 -10.08
CA GLY A 68 -6.83 -5.54 -11.37
C GLY A 68 -5.30 -5.64 -11.48
N LEU A 69 -4.54 -5.15 -10.49
CA LEU A 69 -3.08 -5.32 -10.39
C LEU A 69 -2.69 -6.58 -9.61
N LYS A 70 -3.67 -7.38 -9.17
CA LYS A 70 -3.49 -8.66 -8.46
C LYS A 70 -3.04 -9.83 -9.34
N ALA A 71 -2.63 -9.60 -10.58
CA ALA A 71 -2.03 -10.66 -11.40
C ALA A 71 -0.55 -10.85 -10.99
N SER A 72 -0.30 -11.87 -10.16
CA SER A 72 1.01 -12.38 -9.69
C SER A 72 1.68 -11.61 -8.53
N VAL A 73 1.08 -11.68 -7.34
CA VAL A 73 1.79 -11.37 -6.08
C VAL A 73 2.47 -12.64 -5.58
N GLN A 74 3.75 -12.82 -5.89
CA GLN A 74 4.59 -13.65 -5.01
C GLN A 74 4.91 -12.81 -3.77
N ALA A 75 4.22 -13.08 -2.65
CA ALA A 75 4.58 -12.50 -1.35
C ALA A 75 6.09 -12.68 -1.10
N SER A 76 6.76 -11.66 -0.56
CA SER A 76 8.19 -11.78 -0.26
C SER A 76 8.40 -12.93 0.74
N PRO A 77 9.57 -13.60 0.75
CA PRO A 77 9.84 -14.64 1.74
C PRO A 77 9.60 -14.18 3.19
N GLN A 78 9.90 -12.91 3.50
CA GLN A 78 9.67 -12.30 4.80
C GLN A 78 8.18 -12.08 5.09
N GLN A 79 7.40 -11.66 4.10
CA GLN A 79 5.95 -11.52 4.25
C GLN A 79 5.28 -12.88 4.47
N ARG A 80 5.66 -13.90 3.69
CA ARG A 80 5.15 -15.27 3.89
C ARG A 80 5.51 -15.82 5.27
N LYS A 81 6.74 -15.57 5.73
CA LYS A 81 7.19 -15.98 7.07
C LYS A 81 6.37 -15.29 8.17
N LEU A 82 6.06 -14.00 8.00
CA LEU A 82 5.23 -13.25 8.94
C LEU A 82 3.79 -13.75 8.94
N GLU A 83 3.19 -13.92 7.77
CA GLU A 83 1.83 -14.46 7.61
C GLU A 83 1.73 -15.86 8.23
N ALA A 84 2.67 -16.75 7.93
CA ALA A 84 2.72 -18.09 8.51
C ALA A 84 2.87 -18.07 10.04
N ALA A 85 3.71 -17.17 10.58
CA ALA A 85 3.88 -17.03 12.02
C ALA A 85 2.61 -16.50 12.72
N VAL A 86 1.92 -15.54 12.11
CA VAL A 86 0.64 -15.01 12.65
C VAL A 86 -0.44 -16.08 12.57
N VAL A 87 -0.53 -16.82 11.46
CA VAL A 87 -1.49 -17.92 11.30
C VAL A 87 -1.21 -19.05 12.28
N ALA A 88 0.06 -19.36 12.58
CA ALA A 88 0.42 -20.39 13.54
C ALA A 88 0.06 -20.03 15.00
N LEU A 89 -0.09 -18.74 15.31
CA LEU A 89 -0.51 -18.27 16.64
C LEU A 89 -2.03 -18.26 16.81
N TRP A 90 -2.77 -18.34 15.71
CA TRP A 90 -4.22 -18.22 15.69
C TRP A 90 -4.90 -19.55 15.99
N ASP A 91 -5.80 -19.57 16.97
CA ASP A 91 -6.56 -20.77 17.36
C ASP A 91 -7.75 -21.10 16.43
N GLN A 92 -7.86 -20.41 15.30
CA GLN A 92 -8.95 -20.50 14.31
C GLN A 92 -10.31 -19.92 14.77
N SER A 93 -10.39 -19.32 15.96
CA SER A 93 -11.60 -18.63 16.42
C SER A 93 -11.63 -17.16 15.93
N PRO A 94 -12.82 -16.61 15.62
CA PRO A 94 -12.96 -15.19 15.33
C PRO A 94 -12.47 -14.28 16.46
N GLU A 95 -12.70 -14.68 17.72
CA GLU A 95 -12.36 -13.91 18.91
C GLU A 95 -10.84 -13.79 19.09
N ASP A 96 -10.09 -14.86 18.81
CA ASP A 96 -8.63 -14.85 18.90
C ASP A 96 -8.00 -14.07 17.74
N ALA A 97 -8.58 -14.12 16.54
CA ALA A 97 -8.16 -13.28 15.43
C ALA A 97 -8.23 -11.79 15.80
N ASP A 98 -9.34 -11.37 16.42
CA ASP A 98 -9.52 -9.98 16.87
C ASP A 98 -8.52 -9.61 17.99
N ARG A 99 -8.23 -10.52 18.91
CA ARG A 99 -7.20 -10.33 19.96
C ARG A 99 -5.80 -10.16 19.37
N LEU A 100 -5.39 -11.03 18.46
CA LEU A 100 -4.10 -10.95 17.77
C LEU A 100 -3.96 -9.63 17.02
N VAL A 101 -5.01 -9.20 16.31
CA VAL A 101 -5.04 -7.91 15.62
C VAL A 101 -4.87 -6.75 16.60
N ARG A 102 -5.54 -6.79 17.75
CA ARG A 102 -5.42 -5.75 18.79
C ARG A 102 -3.99 -5.66 19.33
N VAL A 103 -3.37 -6.78 19.67
CA VAL A 103 -1.97 -6.82 20.16
C VAL A 103 -1.00 -6.25 19.11
N LEU A 104 -1.16 -6.62 17.85
CA LEU A 104 -0.32 -6.08 16.76
C LEU A 104 -0.48 -4.56 16.58
N LYS A 105 -1.69 -4.02 16.81
CA LYS A 105 -1.95 -2.57 16.80
C LYS A 105 -1.29 -1.86 18.00
N GLU A 106 -1.34 -2.46 19.19
CA GLU A 106 -0.69 -1.93 20.39
C GLU A 106 0.83 -1.92 20.23
N LEU A 107 1.43 -3.02 19.72
CA LEU A 107 2.87 -3.09 19.40
C LEU A 107 3.30 -2.00 18.39
N ARG A 108 2.42 -1.67 17.43
CA ARG A 108 2.66 -0.56 16.50
C ARG A 108 2.67 0.79 17.22
N ALA A 109 1.77 1.01 18.18
CA ALA A 109 1.72 2.23 18.98
C ALA A 109 2.99 2.40 19.82
N PHE A 110 3.50 1.32 20.43
CA PHE A 110 4.75 1.34 21.19
C PHE A 110 5.99 1.67 20.35
N ARG A 111 6.04 1.24 19.09
CA ARG A 111 7.16 1.55 18.17
C ARG A 111 7.11 2.96 17.57
N GLY A 112 6.06 3.72 17.84
CA GLY A 112 5.87 5.09 17.35
C GLY A 112 6.38 6.18 18.30
N HIS A 113 6.90 5.80 19.46
CA HIS A 113 7.65 6.65 20.40
C HIS A 113 9.15 6.34 20.31
#